data_AF-A0A917S5I1-F1
#
_entry.id   AF-A0A917S5I1-F1
#
_cell.length_a   1.000
_cell.length_b   1.000
_cell.length_c   1.000
_cell.angle_alpha   90.00
_cell.angle_beta   90.00
_cell.angle_gamma   90.00
#
_symmetry.space_group_name_H-M   'P 1'
#
loop_
_entity.id
_entity.type
_entity.pdbx_description
1 polymer ?
#
loop_
_entity_poly.entity_id
_entity_poly.type
_entity_poly.pdbx_seq_one_letter_code
_entity_poly.pdbx_strand_id
1 'polypeptide(L)'
;MVAVGNGAAGECRVEEWEGVVAVAAGNVHTASNTGRSHTVGLRADGTVLAAGWNGDGQCDIGAWQDIAAIAAGWRRTLGLRTDGTVLAAGRGSEGQCAVQPWREIVAIACGDWHSVGVRADGSAVAVGNNLRRQCAVEEWRNISAVAAGYLHTLGLGVDGRVCSAGDHRIGACDVEDWTRVVAVTAGSYHSVAVTASGHVLAAGDNNYGQCDVAGWRNIVAVAAGSTHTLGLRADGTVVAAGNNSDSQCAVDSWSGIRT
;
A
#
# COMPACT_ATOMS: atom_id res chain seq x y z
N MET A 1 20.45 0.08 2.81
CA MET A 1 19.13 0.18 2.15
C MET A 1 19.27 1.07 0.92
N VAL A 2 18.46 0.90 -0.13
CA VAL A 2 18.48 1.76 -1.34
C VAL A 2 17.11 2.42 -1.49
N ALA A 3 17.08 3.71 -1.80
CA ALA A 3 15.86 4.47 -2.08
C ALA A 3 16.07 5.37 -3.32
N VAL A 4 15.02 5.52 -4.14
CA VAL A 4 15.00 6.41 -5.32
C VAL A 4 13.69 7.17 -5.39
N GLY A 5 13.71 8.32 -6.06
CA GLY A 5 12.57 9.21 -6.23
C GLY A 5 12.90 10.63 -5.79
N ASN A 6 11.87 11.47 -5.71
CA ASN A 6 12.00 12.84 -5.22
C ASN A 6 12.20 12.85 -3.69
N GLY A 7 13.42 13.11 -3.23
CA GLY A 7 13.79 13.15 -1.81
C GLY A 7 13.70 14.53 -1.17
N ALA A 8 12.96 15.48 -1.73
CA ALA A 8 12.97 16.88 -1.29
C ALA A 8 12.49 17.09 0.17
N ALA A 9 11.66 16.21 0.73
CA ALA A 9 11.29 16.25 2.14
C ALA A 9 12.06 15.23 3.00
N GLY A 10 13.10 14.60 2.44
CA GLY A 10 13.93 13.60 3.13
C GLY A 10 13.33 12.19 3.13
N GLU A 11 12.35 11.90 2.28
CA GLU A 11 11.67 10.60 2.20
C GLU A 11 12.60 9.43 1.83
N CYS A 12 13.71 9.73 1.15
CA CYS A 12 14.73 8.78 0.74
C CYS A 12 15.90 8.64 1.73
N ARG A 13 15.88 9.38 2.86
CA ARG A 13 16.96 9.35 3.86
C ARG A 13 16.86 8.10 4.75
N VAL A 14 17.25 6.98 4.18
CA VAL A 14 17.21 5.65 4.80
C VAL A 14 18.62 5.06 4.99
N GLU A 15 19.67 5.88 4.85
CA GLU A 15 21.06 5.41 4.88
C GLU A 15 21.45 4.85 6.25
N GLU A 16 20.90 5.43 7.32
CA GLU A 16 21.16 5.04 8.72
C GLU A 16 20.18 3.99 9.25
N TRP A 17 19.27 3.48 8.42
CA TRP A 17 18.28 2.50 8.85
C TRP A 17 18.89 1.11 9.01
N GLU A 18 18.93 0.64 10.24
CA GLU A 18 19.42 -0.69 10.62
C GLU A 18 18.31 -1.60 11.15
N GLY A 19 18.49 -2.91 10.95
CA GLY A 19 17.59 -3.94 11.47
C GLY A 19 16.20 -3.97 10.82
N VAL A 20 16.01 -3.27 9.70
CA VAL A 20 14.71 -3.15 9.02
C VAL A 20 14.36 -4.43 8.26
N VAL A 21 13.15 -4.93 8.51
CA VAL A 21 12.58 -6.16 7.91
C VAL A 21 11.38 -5.89 7.01
N ALA A 22 10.74 -4.71 7.14
CA ALA A 22 9.70 -4.28 6.22
C ALA A 22 9.72 -2.76 6.04
N VAL A 23 9.30 -2.29 4.86
CA VAL A 23 9.22 -0.87 4.52
C VAL A 23 7.85 -0.57 3.93
N ALA A 24 7.27 0.56 4.32
CA ALA A 24 6.06 1.10 3.71
C ALA A 24 6.31 2.55 3.28
N ALA A 25 6.02 2.87 2.02
CA ALA A 25 6.11 4.22 1.49
C ALA A 25 4.71 4.81 1.34
N GLY A 26 4.49 6.01 1.88
CA GLY A 26 3.22 6.71 1.76
C GLY A 26 2.96 7.10 0.30
N ASN A 27 1.72 6.95 -0.14
CA ASN A 27 1.35 7.42 -1.47
C ASN A 27 1.20 8.95 -1.49
N VAL A 28 1.65 9.56 -2.58
CA VAL A 28 1.46 10.99 -2.86
C VAL A 28 0.26 11.11 -3.75
N HIS A 29 -0.81 11.71 -3.24
CA HIS A 29 -1.99 11.96 -4.05
C HIS A 29 -1.63 12.74 -5.34
N THR A 30 -2.30 12.48 -6.46
CA THR A 30 -1.97 13.14 -7.74
C THR A 30 -2.40 14.60 -7.82
N ALA A 31 -3.12 15.14 -6.82
CA ALA A 31 -3.45 16.56 -6.81
C ALA A 31 -2.21 17.42 -6.57
N SER A 32 -2.16 18.54 -7.30
CA SER A 32 -1.06 19.49 -7.43
C SER A 32 -0.57 20.15 -6.12
N ASN A 33 -1.25 19.95 -5.00
CA ASN A 33 -0.91 20.51 -3.69
C ASN A 33 -0.36 19.49 -2.67
N THR A 34 -0.06 18.25 -3.09
CA THR A 34 0.19 17.15 -2.13
C THR A 34 1.56 16.48 -2.20
N GLY A 35 2.51 17.03 -2.97
CA GLY A 35 3.79 16.43 -3.39
C GLY A 35 4.83 16.04 -2.32
N ARG A 36 4.45 15.75 -1.08
CA ARG A 36 5.36 15.33 -0.01
C ARG A 36 4.86 14.03 0.60
N SER A 37 5.78 13.09 0.84
CA SER A 37 5.46 11.80 1.41
C SER A 37 6.27 11.50 2.66
N HIS A 38 6.16 10.27 3.14
CA HIS A 38 6.99 9.70 4.19
C HIS A 38 7.22 8.21 3.90
N THR A 39 8.28 7.69 4.48
CA THR A 39 8.65 6.27 4.44
C THR A 39 8.75 5.79 5.87
N VAL A 40 8.27 4.57 6.12
CA VAL A 40 8.26 3.92 7.42
C VAL A 40 9.02 2.60 7.32
N GLY A 41 9.88 2.31 8.29
CA GLY A 41 10.62 1.06 8.39
C GLY A 41 10.24 0.32 9.67
N LEU A 42 9.93 -0.97 9.57
CA LEU A 42 9.71 -1.86 10.70
C LEU A 42 11.01 -2.62 10.98
N ARG A 43 11.47 -2.58 12.23
CA ARG A 43 12.64 -3.34 12.68
C ARG A 43 12.25 -4.72 13.19
N ALA A 44 13.22 -5.64 13.14
CA ALA A 44 13.07 -7.02 13.63
C ALA A 44 12.71 -7.10 15.13
N ASP A 45 13.04 -6.08 15.91
CA ASP A 45 12.72 -5.98 17.35
C ASP A 45 11.31 -5.43 17.63
N GLY A 46 10.52 -5.15 16.60
CA GLY A 46 9.16 -4.61 16.71
C GLY A 46 9.10 -3.09 16.93
N THR A 47 10.22 -2.36 16.83
CA THR A 47 10.25 -0.89 16.79
C THR A 47 10.15 -0.36 15.37
N VAL A 48 9.87 0.94 15.22
CA VAL A 48 9.66 1.56 13.89
C VAL A 48 10.48 2.84 13.71
N LEU A 49 10.83 3.10 12.45
CA LEU A 49 11.52 4.29 11.98
C LEU A 49 10.65 5.02 10.97
N ALA A 50 10.79 6.33 10.88
CA ALA A 50 10.14 7.13 9.83
C ALA A 50 11.09 8.20 9.30
N ALA A 51 10.97 8.49 8.01
CA ALA A 51 11.67 9.55 7.31
C ALA A 51 10.72 10.26 6.34
N GLY A 52 10.97 11.54 6.06
CA GLY A 52 10.16 12.33 5.14
C GLY A 52 9.33 13.42 5.81
N TRP A 53 8.30 13.88 5.09
CA TRP A 53 7.44 14.97 5.52
C TRP A 53 6.56 14.56 6.70
N ASN A 54 6.60 15.39 7.75
CA ASN A 54 5.92 15.14 9.02
C ASN A 54 4.93 16.27 9.42
N GLY A 55 4.37 17.01 8.45
CA GLY A 55 3.55 18.18 8.81
C GLY A 55 2.18 17.84 9.41
N ASP A 56 1.78 16.56 9.42
CA ASP A 56 0.58 16.07 10.10
C ASP A 56 0.94 15.11 11.27
N GLY A 57 2.22 14.93 11.61
CA GLY A 57 2.66 14.00 12.66
C GLY A 57 2.72 12.53 12.23
N GLN A 58 2.71 12.23 10.92
CA GLN A 58 2.74 10.86 10.41
C GLN A 58 4.05 10.09 10.69
N CYS A 59 5.14 10.81 10.99
CA CYS A 59 6.43 10.25 11.38
C CYS A 59 6.60 10.19 12.91
N ASP A 60 5.63 10.65 13.71
CA ASP A 60 5.69 10.68 15.18
C ASP A 60 5.40 9.29 15.78
N ILE A 61 6.13 8.29 15.31
CA ILE A 61 5.93 6.86 15.61
C ILE A 61 7.09 6.24 16.41
N GLY A 62 8.13 7.01 16.74
CA GLY A 62 9.36 6.48 17.36
C GLY A 62 9.17 5.86 18.75
N ALA A 63 8.02 6.07 19.39
CA ALA A 63 7.67 5.44 20.66
C ALA A 63 6.90 4.12 20.50
N TRP A 64 6.54 3.71 19.29
CA TRP A 64 5.78 2.48 19.04
C TRP A 64 6.67 1.25 19.25
N GLN A 65 6.06 0.22 19.84
CA GLN A 65 6.70 -1.05 20.16
C GLN A 65 5.72 -2.21 19.87
N ASP A 66 6.26 -3.42 19.83
CA ASP A 66 5.53 -4.64 19.51
C ASP A 66 4.81 -4.58 18.16
N ILE A 67 5.39 -3.88 17.17
CA ILE A 67 4.81 -3.76 15.84
C ILE A 67 5.13 -5.02 15.02
N ALA A 68 4.10 -5.60 14.42
CA ALA A 68 4.18 -6.76 13.55
C ALA A 68 4.06 -6.40 12.06
N ALA A 69 3.33 -5.32 11.74
CA ALA A 69 3.21 -4.81 10.37
C ALA A 69 2.99 -3.30 10.35
N ILE A 70 3.37 -2.67 9.24
CA ILE A 70 3.24 -1.23 9.01
C ILE A 70 2.54 -0.95 7.69
N ALA A 71 1.80 0.16 7.61
CA ALA A 71 1.25 0.67 6.36
C ALA A 71 1.34 2.20 6.34
N ALA A 72 1.72 2.76 5.20
CA ALA A 72 1.85 4.20 5.00
C ALA A 72 0.92 4.62 3.85
N GLY A 73 0.07 5.62 4.09
CA GLY A 73 -0.82 6.20 3.08
C GLY A 73 -0.56 7.68 2.90
N TRP A 74 -1.54 8.40 2.36
CA TRP A 74 -1.43 9.85 2.28
C TRP A 74 -1.45 10.48 3.68
N ARG A 75 -0.28 10.95 4.12
CA ARG A 75 -0.07 11.70 5.38
C ARG A 75 -0.46 10.94 6.65
N ARG A 76 -0.36 9.61 6.63
CA ARG A 76 -0.73 8.73 7.75
C ARG A 76 0.07 7.44 7.75
N THR A 77 0.41 7.00 8.96
CA THR A 77 1.02 5.71 9.27
C THR A 77 0.06 4.89 10.13
N LEU A 78 -0.05 3.59 9.82
CA LEU A 78 -0.64 2.59 10.70
C LEU A 78 0.42 1.60 11.15
N GLY A 79 0.31 1.16 12.40
CA GLY A 79 1.12 0.08 12.97
C GLY A 79 0.23 -0.99 13.58
N LEU A 80 0.29 -2.20 13.04
CA LEU A 80 -0.36 -3.37 13.60
C LEU A 80 0.52 -3.92 14.72
N ARG A 81 0.00 -4.01 15.93
CA ARG A 81 0.69 -4.62 17.07
C ARG A 81 0.54 -6.14 17.06
N THR A 82 1.47 -6.84 17.69
CA THR A 82 1.46 -8.30 17.86
C THR A 82 0.24 -8.81 18.64
N ASP A 83 -0.42 -7.95 19.43
CA ASP A 83 -1.66 -8.25 20.14
C ASP A 83 -2.94 -8.09 19.29
N GLY A 84 -2.81 -7.75 18.00
CA GLY A 84 -3.93 -7.56 17.09
C GLY A 84 -4.63 -6.20 17.21
N THR A 85 -4.10 -5.26 17.99
CA THR A 85 -4.55 -3.85 18.00
C THR A 85 -3.79 -3.01 16.98
N VAL A 86 -4.33 -1.84 16.61
CA VAL A 86 -3.73 -0.96 15.58
C VAL A 86 -3.52 0.44 16.14
N LEU A 87 -2.32 0.98 15.91
CA LEU A 87 -1.95 2.37 16.16
C LEU A 87 -2.04 3.19 14.87
N ALA A 88 -2.33 4.48 15.00
CA ALA A 88 -2.33 5.42 13.88
C ALA A 88 -1.61 6.71 14.27
N ALA A 89 -0.82 7.25 13.34
CA ALA A 89 -0.18 8.56 13.44
C ALA A 89 -0.40 9.34 12.14
N GLY A 90 -0.48 10.66 12.21
CA GLY A 90 -0.75 11.52 11.06
C GLY A 90 -2.17 12.06 11.00
N ARG A 91 -2.58 12.47 9.80
CA ARG A 91 -3.83 13.16 9.53
C ARG A 91 -5.06 12.28 9.79
N GLY A 92 -5.96 12.75 10.66
CA GLY A 92 -7.19 12.04 11.07
C GLY A 92 -8.49 12.81 10.89
N SER A 93 -8.51 13.90 10.12
CA SER A 93 -9.65 14.84 9.99
C SER A 93 -10.94 14.23 9.41
N GLU A 94 -10.85 13.11 8.71
CA GLU A 94 -11.98 12.37 8.13
C GLU A 94 -12.27 11.08 8.92
N GLY A 95 -11.66 10.91 10.10
CA GLY A 95 -11.83 9.71 10.93
C GLY A 95 -10.96 8.53 10.50
N GLN A 96 -10.05 8.69 9.54
CA GLN A 96 -9.16 7.61 9.05
C GLN A 96 -8.16 7.12 10.10
N CYS A 97 -7.95 7.85 11.19
CA CYS A 97 -7.18 7.41 12.36
C CYS A 97 -8.03 6.77 13.46
N ALA A 98 -9.34 6.58 13.27
CA ALA A 98 -10.26 6.03 14.28
C ALA A 98 -10.15 4.50 14.42
N VAL A 99 -8.93 3.98 14.54
CA VAL A 99 -8.60 2.55 14.57
C VAL A 99 -8.58 1.97 15.99
N GLN A 100 -8.74 2.80 17.02
CA GLN A 100 -8.71 2.38 18.43
C GLN A 100 -9.72 1.25 18.78
N PRO A 101 -10.90 1.14 18.14
CA PRO A 101 -11.82 0.02 18.39
C PRO A 101 -11.41 -1.30 17.74
N TRP A 102 -10.44 -1.30 16.81
CA TRP A 102 -10.08 -2.49 16.06
C TRP A 102 -9.37 -3.52 16.94
N ARG A 103 -9.74 -4.79 16.78
CA ARG A 103 -9.21 -5.93 17.54
C ARG A 103 -9.02 -7.10 16.61
N GLU A 104 -8.12 -8.00 17.00
CA GLU A 104 -7.83 -9.25 16.28
C GLU A 104 -7.42 -9.00 14.82
N ILE A 105 -6.78 -7.86 14.55
CA ILE A 105 -6.34 -7.50 13.20
C ILE A 105 -5.11 -8.32 12.81
N VAL A 106 -5.08 -8.78 11.57
CA VAL A 106 -3.99 -9.58 10.98
C VAL A 106 -3.39 -8.96 9.73
N ALA A 107 -4.09 -8.01 9.09
CA ALA A 107 -3.57 -7.24 7.96
C ALA A 107 -4.11 -5.81 7.99
N ILE A 108 -3.33 -4.85 7.49
CA ILE A 108 -3.68 -3.43 7.43
C ILE A 108 -3.27 -2.83 6.09
N ALA A 109 -4.03 -1.83 5.63
CA ALA A 109 -3.69 -1.02 4.47
C ALA A 109 -4.11 0.44 4.66
N CYS A 110 -3.38 1.34 4.00
CA CYS A 110 -3.64 2.77 4.01
C CYS A 110 -3.94 3.27 2.60
N GLY A 111 -5.17 3.74 2.38
CA GLY A 111 -5.48 4.54 1.20
C GLY A 111 -5.20 6.02 1.44
N ASP A 112 -5.63 6.88 0.54
CA ASP A 112 -5.41 8.31 0.70
C ASP A 112 -6.33 8.91 1.78
N TRP A 113 -7.58 8.44 1.84
CA TRP A 113 -8.61 9.00 2.74
C TRP A 113 -9.18 8.01 3.76
N HIS A 114 -8.67 6.79 3.81
CA HIS A 114 -9.23 5.74 4.65
C HIS A 114 -8.17 4.70 5.06
N SER A 115 -8.47 4.01 6.15
CA SER A 115 -7.72 2.87 6.68
C SER A 115 -8.56 1.61 6.50
N VAL A 116 -7.92 0.50 6.16
CA VAL A 116 -8.58 -0.81 6.06
C VAL A 116 -7.81 -1.83 6.88
N GLY A 117 -8.52 -2.75 7.51
CA GLY A 117 -7.94 -3.86 8.24
C GLY A 117 -8.71 -5.16 7.99
N VAL A 118 -8.05 -6.29 8.19
CA VAL A 118 -8.62 -7.63 8.16
C VAL A 118 -8.49 -8.24 9.54
N ARG A 119 -9.58 -8.79 10.07
CA ARG A 119 -9.59 -9.55 11.32
C ARG A 119 -9.16 -11.00 11.10
N ALA A 120 -8.71 -11.67 12.16
CA ALA A 120 -8.31 -13.07 12.14
C ALA A 120 -9.42 -14.03 11.66
N ASP A 121 -10.70 -13.65 11.82
CA ASP A 121 -11.86 -14.39 11.30
C ASP A 121 -12.12 -14.20 9.79
N GLY A 122 -11.30 -13.40 9.11
CA GLY A 122 -11.42 -13.08 7.69
C GLY A 122 -12.46 -12.01 7.36
N SER A 123 -13.05 -11.33 8.35
CA SER A 123 -13.88 -10.13 8.14
C SER A 123 -13.02 -8.87 7.96
N ALA A 124 -13.52 -7.89 7.21
CA ALA A 124 -12.83 -6.62 7.00
C ALA A 124 -13.45 -5.48 7.84
N VAL A 125 -12.63 -4.46 8.10
CA VAL A 125 -13.02 -3.18 8.72
C VAL A 125 -12.41 -2.03 7.96
N ALA A 126 -13.11 -0.90 7.93
CA ALA A 126 -12.58 0.33 7.38
C ALA A 126 -13.07 1.55 8.15
N VAL A 127 -12.23 2.58 8.23
CA VAL A 127 -12.54 3.89 8.82
C VAL A 127 -11.98 5.01 7.96
N GLY A 128 -12.64 6.17 7.98
CA GLY A 128 -12.25 7.34 7.18
C GLY A 128 -13.37 7.82 6.27
N ASN A 129 -13.00 8.57 5.23
CA ASN A 129 -13.93 9.07 4.24
C ASN A 129 -14.62 7.90 3.52
N ASN A 130 -15.96 7.95 3.42
CA ASN A 130 -16.75 6.95 2.73
C ASN A 130 -17.70 7.53 1.66
N LEU A 131 -17.41 8.73 1.13
CA LEU A 131 -18.29 9.41 0.17
C LEU A 131 -18.43 8.66 -1.17
N ARG A 132 -17.49 7.75 -1.47
CA ARG A 132 -17.50 6.90 -2.66
C ARG A 132 -17.67 5.42 -2.32
N ARG A 133 -18.10 5.11 -1.09
CA ARG A 133 -18.24 3.73 -0.59
C ARG A 133 -16.91 2.95 -0.49
N GLN A 134 -15.77 3.64 -0.42
CA GLN A 134 -14.46 3.00 -0.28
C GLN A 134 -14.25 2.25 1.04
N CYS A 135 -15.04 2.57 2.08
CA CYS A 135 -15.07 1.84 3.34
C CYS A 135 -16.19 0.78 3.39
N ALA A 136 -16.90 0.51 2.29
CA ALA A 136 -18.02 -0.44 2.27
C ALA A 136 -17.52 -1.90 2.23
N VAL A 137 -16.91 -2.34 3.32
CA VAL A 137 -16.26 -3.65 3.50
C VAL A 137 -16.97 -4.54 4.52
N GLU A 138 -18.10 -4.09 5.07
CA GLU A 138 -18.83 -4.73 6.17
C GLU A 138 -19.33 -6.15 5.85
N GLU A 139 -19.62 -6.42 4.58
CA GLU A 139 -20.08 -7.73 4.11
C GLU A 139 -18.94 -8.65 3.65
N TRP A 140 -17.68 -8.18 3.69
CA TRP A 140 -16.55 -8.99 3.23
C TRP A 140 -16.23 -10.10 4.23
N ARG A 141 -15.99 -11.29 3.70
CA ARG A 141 -15.66 -12.51 4.46
C ARG A 141 -14.56 -13.28 3.75
N ASN A 142 -13.86 -14.12 4.50
CA ASN A 142 -12.76 -14.94 4.00
C ASN A 142 -11.65 -14.12 3.30
N ILE A 143 -11.41 -12.90 3.78
CA ILE A 143 -10.35 -12.02 3.27
C ILE A 143 -9.03 -12.39 3.95
N SER A 144 -7.96 -12.49 3.17
CA SER A 144 -6.60 -12.75 3.65
C SER A 144 -5.68 -11.54 3.55
N ALA A 145 -5.95 -10.61 2.62
CA ALA A 145 -5.18 -9.38 2.46
C ALA A 145 -6.04 -8.25 1.93
N VAL A 146 -5.58 -7.01 2.15
CA VAL A 146 -6.24 -5.79 1.67
C VAL A 146 -5.23 -4.82 1.08
N ALA A 147 -5.69 -4.03 0.11
CA ALA A 147 -4.98 -2.88 -0.41
C ALA A 147 -5.95 -1.70 -0.54
N ALA A 148 -5.45 -0.48 -0.46
CA ALA A 148 -6.29 0.71 -0.46
C ALA A 148 -5.65 1.82 -1.30
N GLY A 149 -6.41 2.35 -2.26
CA GLY A 149 -5.98 3.43 -3.15
C GLY A 149 -6.57 4.78 -2.75
N TYR A 150 -6.79 5.66 -3.73
CA TYR A 150 -7.36 6.99 -3.45
C TYR A 150 -8.81 6.90 -2.94
N LEU A 151 -9.68 6.30 -3.74
CA LEU A 151 -11.13 6.19 -3.49
C LEU A 151 -11.64 4.76 -3.70
N HIS A 152 -10.77 3.76 -3.55
CA HIS A 152 -11.14 2.36 -3.65
C HIS A 152 -10.31 1.49 -2.70
N THR A 153 -10.86 0.33 -2.38
CA THR A 153 -10.29 -0.73 -1.56
C THR A 153 -10.37 -2.04 -2.32
N LEU A 154 -9.32 -2.86 -2.20
CA LEU A 154 -9.28 -4.24 -2.69
C LEU A 154 -9.22 -5.20 -1.51
N GLY A 155 -9.97 -6.30 -1.60
CA GLY A 155 -9.89 -7.45 -0.69
C GLY A 155 -9.48 -8.69 -1.47
N LEU A 156 -8.39 -9.34 -1.06
CA LEU A 156 -7.99 -10.64 -1.58
C LEU A 156 -8.64 -11.73 -0.72
N GLY A 157 -9.45 -12.57 -1.33
CA GLY A 157 -10.02 -13.76 -0.70
C GLY A 157 -9.00 -14.88 -0.57
N VAL A 158 -9.17 -15.73 0.45
CA VAL A 158 -8.38 -16.97 0.63
C VAL A 158 -8.51 -17.96 -0.55
N ASP A 159 -9.54 -17.81 -1.38
CA ASP A 159 -9.78 -18.59 -2.59
C ASP A 159 -9.04 -18.04 -3.83
N GLY A 160 -8.30 -16.93 -3.66
CA GLY A 160 -7.57 -16.25 -4.73
C GLY A 160 -8.44 -15.41 -5.66
N ARG A 161 -9.67 -15.06 -5.26
CA ARG A 161 -10.50 -14.04 -5.92
C ARG A 161 -10.30 -12.68 -5.28
N VAL A 162 -10.62 -11.62 -6.02
CA VAL A 162 -10.52 -10.24 -5.54
C VAL A 162 -11.90 -9.59 -5.54
N CYS A 163 -12.23 -8.89 -4.45
CA CYS A 163 -13.37 -7.98 -4.39
C CYS A 163 -12.90 -6.54 -4.24
N SER A 164 -13.77 -5.59 -4.56
CA SER A 164 -13.48 -4.17 -4.43
C SER A 164 -14.65 -3.36 -3.89
N ALA A 165 -14.33 -2.25 -3.24
CA ALA A 165 -15.30 -1.25 -2.79
C ALA A 165 -14.77 0.13 -3.16
N GLY A 166 -15.65 1.06 -3.54
CA GLY A 166 -15.25 2.43 -3.88
C GLY A 166 -15.82 2.96 -5.19
N ASP A 167 -15.05 3.87 -5.80
CA ASP A 167 -15.41 4.57 -7.03
C ASP A 167 -15.15 3.73 -8.29
N HIS A 168 -16.23 3.36 -8.99
CA HIS A 168 -16.16 2.52 -10.20
C HIS A 168 -15.97 3.35 -11.49
N ARG A 169 -15.99 4.68 -11.42
CA ARG A 169 -15.99 5.54 -12.63
C ARG A 169 -14.71 5.46 -13.46
N ILE A 170 -13.59 5.12 -12.82
CA ILE A 170 -12.26 5.03 -13.44
C ILE A 170 -11.89 3.59 -13.79
N GLY A 171 -12.70 2.60 -13.38
CA GLY A 171 -12.43 1.17 -13.60
C GLY A 171 -11.39 0.56 -12.66
N ALA A 172 -10.91 1.29 -11.65
CA ALA A 172 -9.98 0.72 -10.65
C ALA A 172 -10.61 -0.41 -9.82
N CYS A 173 -11.95 -0.49 -9.79
CA CYS A 173 -12.70 -1.57 -9.15
C CYS A 173 -13.04 -2.73 -10.12
N ASP A 174 -12.58 -2.72 -11.36
CA ASP A 174 -12.94 -3.74 -12.36
C ASP A 174 -12.08 -5.01 -12.17
N VAL A 175 -12.27 -5.68 -11.03
CA VAL A 175 -11.44 -6.79 -10.54
C VAL A 175 -12.18 -8.12 -10.39
N GLU A 176 -13.48 -8.15 -10.70
CA GLU A 176 -14.38 -9.29 -10.42
C GLU A 176 -13.94 -10.59 -11.13
N ASP A 177 -13.33 -10.47 -12.31
CA ASP A 177 -12.83 -11.61 -13.10
C ASP A 177 -11.43 -12.08 -12.66
N TRP A 178 -10.79 -11.39 -11.69
CA TRP A 178 -9.45 -11.74 -11.25
C TRP A 178 -9.49 -12.98 -10.37
N THR A 179 -8.75 -14.01 -10.79
CA THR A 179 -8.70 -15.30 -10.11
C THR A 179 -7.26 -15.80 -9.98
N ARG A 180 -7.06 -16.74 -9.04
CA ARG A 180 -5.73 -17.29 -8.72
C ARG A 180 -4.74 -16.20 -8.30
N VAL A 181 -5.24 -15.12 -7.72
CA VAL A 181 -4.45 -13.99 -7.20
C VAL A 181 -3.80 -14.41 -5.89
N VAL A 182 -2.55 -13.99 -5.69
CA VAL A 182 -1.76 -14.24 -4.48
C VAL A 182 -1.33 -12.95 -3.77
N ALA A 183 -1.37 -11.81 -4.47
CA ALA A 183 -1.07 -10.51 -3.90
C ALA A 183 -1.85 -9.41 -4.63
N VAL A 184 -2.25 -8.36 -3.90
CA VAL A 184 -2.93 -7.17 -4.42
C VAL A 184 -2.24 -5.91 -3.92
N THR A 185 -2.23 -4.86 -4.74
CA THR A 185 -1.80 -3.51 -4.38
C THR A 185 -2.67 -2.49 -5.11
N ALA A 186 -2.78 -1.29 -4.55
CA ALA A 186 -3.59 -0.22 -5.11
C ALA A 186 -2.77 1.07 -5.19
N GLY A 187 -2.76 1.69 -6.36
CA GLY A 187 -2.28 3.05 -6.55
C GLY A 187 -3.40 4.06 -6.32
N SER A 188 -3.21 5.33 -6.73
CA SER A 188 -4.27 6.32 -6.57
C SER A 188 -5.54 5.93 -7.36
N TYR A 189 -5.38 5.61 -8.65
CA TYR A 189 -6.50 5.32 -9.55
C TYR A 189 -6.38 4.01 -10.33
N HIS A 190 -5.50 3.11 -9.88
CA HIS A 190 -5.33 1.81 -10.51
C HIS A 190 -5.13 0.72 -9.46
N SER A 191 -5.54 -0.47 -9.81
CA SER A 191 -5.42 -1.70 -9.03
C SER A 191 -4.47 -2.64 -9.74
N VAL A 192 -3.66 -3.38 -8.98
CA VAL A 192 -2.71 -4.35 -9.52
C VAL A 192 -2.74 -5.62 -8.70
N ALA A 193 -2.67 -6.76 -9.36
CA ALA A 193 -2.61 -8.07 -8.72
C ALA A 193 -1.56 -8.97 -9.35
N VAL A 194 -0.96 -9.85 -8.54
CA VAL A 194 -0.08 -10.93 -9.01
C VAL A 194 -0.84 -12.24 -8.89
N THR A 195 -0.81 -13.04 -9.96
CA THR A 195 -1.38 -14.38 -9.97
C THR A 195 -0.35 -15.42 -9.51
N ALA A 196 -0.82 -16.60 -9.07
CA ALA A 196 0.03 -17.73 -8.66
C ALA A 196 0.98 -18.23 -9.78
N SER A 197 0.74 -17.83 -11.03
CA SER A 197 1.60 -18.15 -12.18
C SER A 197 2.69 -17.09 -12.47
N GLY A 198 2.75 -16.03 -11.66
CA GLY A 198 3.69 -14.91 -11.85
C GLY A 198 3.32 -13.94 -12.98
N HIS A 199 2.05 -13.95 -13.42
CA HIS A 199 1.46 -12.92 -14.29
C HIS A 199 0.87 -11.78 -13.45
N VAL A 200 0.79 -10.59 -14.04
CA VAL A 200 0.23 -9.40 -13.41
C VAL A 200 -1.04 -8.95 -14.13
N LEU A 201 -2.06 -8.61 -13.33
CA LEU A 201 -3.32 -8.02 -13.77
C LEU A 201 -3.36 -6.56 -13.30
N ALA A 202 -3.90 -5.67 -14.11
CA ALA A 202 -4.11 -4.28 -13.73
C ALA A 202 -5.44 -3.75 -14.29
N ALA A 203 -6.08 -2.85 -13.56
CA ALA A 203 -7.32 -2.19 -13.92
C ALA A 203 -7.34 -0.75 -13.40
N GLY A 204 -8.02 0.15 -14.11
CA GLY A 204 -8.14 1.56 -13.73
C GLY A 204 -7.45 2.51 -14.70
N ASP A 205 -7.08 3.69 -14.19
CA ASP A 205 -6.44 4.74 -14.97
C ASP A 205 -5.13 4.27 -15.60
N ASN A 206 -4.95 4.56 -16.89
CA ASN A 206 -3.75 4.21 -17.64
C ASN A 206 -3.15 5.40 -18.41
N ASN A 207 -3.45 6.63 -18.00
CA ASN A 207 -3.00 7.83 -18.71
C ASN A 207 -1.46 7.96 -18.79
N TYR A 208 -0.71 7.29 -17.92
CA TYR A 208 0.75 7.26 -17.93
C TYR A 208 1.34 5.87 -18.25
N GLY A 209 0.51 4.88 -18.60
CA GLY A 209 0.95 3.49 -18.82
C GLY A 209 1.12 2.67 -17.54
N GLN A 210 0.59 3.12 -16.38
CA GLN A 210 0.74 2.41 -15.10
C GLN A 210 0.09 1.01 -15.06
N CYS A 211 -0.81 0.71 -15.99
CA CYS A 211 -1.45 -0.58 -16.18
C CYS A 211 -0.80 -1.42 -17.30
N ASP A 212 0.30 -0.96 -17.93
CA ASP A 212 0.98 -1.66 -19.04
C ASP A 212 1.84 -2.85 -18.55
N VAL A 213 1.21 -3.77 -17.84
CA VAL A 213 1.86 -4.90 -17.13
C VAL A 213 1.67 -6.25 -17.81
N ALA A 214 0.88 -6.31 -18.89
CA ALA A 214 0.49 -7.56 -19.55
C ALA A 214 1.67 -8.41 -20.07
N GLY A 215 2.82 -7.77 -20.35
CA GLY A 215 4.05 -8.42 -20.78
C GLY A 215 4.92 -8.97 -19.63
N TRP A 216 4.60 -8.65 -18.37
CA TRP A 216 5.42 -9.03 -17.24
C TRP A 216 5.28 -10.51 -16.90
N ARG A 217 6.38 -11.15 -16.51
CA ARG A 217 6.47 -12.60 -16.24
C ARG A 217 7.35 -12.83 -15.02
N ASN A 218 7.13 -13.96 -14.35
CA ASN A 218 7.87 -14.39 -13.16
C ASN A 218 7.85 -13.34 -12.04
N ILE A 219 6.74 -12.60 -11.92
CA ILE A 219 6.58 -11.58 -10.88
C ILE A 219 6.21 -12.26 -9.56
N VAL A 220 6.92 -11.90 -8.50
CA VAL A 220 6.72 -12.44 -7.14
C VAL A 220 6.14 -11.41 -6.18
N ALA A 221 6.31 -10.12 -6.47
CA ALA A 221 5.72 -9.03 -5.70
C ALA A 221 5.45 -7.82 -6.58
N VAL A 222 4.48 -7.00 -6.17
CA VAL A 222 4.11 -5.74 -6.83
C VAL A 222 3.96 -4.63 -5.81
N ALA A 223 4.24 -3.41 -6.22
CA ALA A 223 3.94 -2.20 -5.49
C ALA A 223 3.33 -1.18 -6.46
N ALA A 224 2.33 -0.43 -6.00
CA ALA A 224 1.71 0.63 -6.79
C ALA A 224 1.90 1.97 -6.08
N GLY A 225 2.49 2.93 -6.78
CA GLY A 225 2.52 4.33 -6.37
C GLY A 225 1.29 5.08 -6.89
N SER A 226 1.38 6.40 -6.99
CA SER A 226 0.23 7.22 -7.39
C SER A 226 -0.18 6.95 -8.84
N THR A 227 0.81 6.89 -9.72
CA THR A 227 0.70 6.79 -11.19
C THR A 227 1.78 5.88 -11.80
N HIS A 228 2.33 4.97 -11.00
CA HIS A 228 3.29 3.97 -11.45
C HIS A 228 3.10 2.65 -10.73
N THR A 229 3.57 1.58 -11.36
CA THR A 229 3.60 0.21 -10.85
C THR A 229 5.02 -0.32 -10.92
N LEU A 230 5.46 -1.00 -9.87
CA LEU A 230 6.71 -1.75 -9.82
C LEU A 230 6.41 -3.24 -9.68
N GLY A 231 7.19 -4.07 -10.36
CA GLY A 231 7.12 -5.53 -10.27
C GLY A 231 8.49 -6.12 -9.97
N LEU A 232 8.58 -6.90 -8.90
CA LEU A 232 9.78 -7.67 -8.57
C LEU A 232 9.69 -9.03 -9.26
N ARG A 233 10.72 -9.37 -10.04
CA ARG A 233 10.87 -10.69 -10.67
C ARG A 233 11.55 -11.67 -9.71
N ALA A 234 11.27 -12.96 -9.92
CA ALA A 234 11.87 -14.06 -9.15
C ALA A 234 13.40 -14.12 -9.25
N ASP A 235 14.00 -13.54 -10.29
CA ASP A 235 15.45 -13.42 -10.45
C ASP A 235 16.06 -12.23 -9.67
N GLY A 236 15.24 -11.47 -8.94
CA GLY A 236 15.64 -10.33 -8.14
C GLY A 236 15.82 -9.03 -8.93
N THR A 237 15.44 -8.98 -10.21
CA THR A 237 15.36 -7.75 -11.01
C THR A 237 14.00 -7.08 -10.89
N VAL A 238 13.92 -5.78 -11.19
CA VAL A 238 12.68 -4.99 -11.07
C VAL A 238 12.27 -4.44 -12.43
N VAL A 239 10.97 -4.45 -12.70
CA VAL A 239 10.33 -3.76 -13.84
C VAL A 239 9.42 -2.66 -13.33
N ALA A 240 9.23 -1.64 -14.15
CA ALA A 240 8.37 -0.51 -13.84
C ALA A 240 7.51 -0.12 -15.05
N ALA A 241 6.32 0.41 -14.78
CA ALA A 241 5.43 1.01 -15.78
C ALA A 241 4.72 2.23 -15.16
N GLY A 242 4.39 3.23 -15.98
CA GLY A 242 3.75 4.45 -15.51
C GLY A 242 4.63 5.70 -15.56
N ASN A 243 4.25 6.69 -14.76
CA ASN A 243 4.89 8.00 -14.71
C ASN A 243 6.34 7.91 -14.21
N ASN A 244 7.27 8.52 -14.94
CA ASN A 244 8.68 8.55 -14.58
C ASN A 244 9.27 9.98 -14.44
N SER A 245 8.42 11.00 -14.26
CA SER A 245 8.87 12.40 -14.19
C SER A 245 9.83 12.69 -13.02
N ASP A 246 9.78 11.88 -11.96
CA ASP A 246 10.64 11.96 -10.77
C ASP A 246 11.65 10.80 -10.67
N SER A 247 11.92 10.08 -11.76
CA SER A 247 12.81 8.89 -11.79
C SER A 247 12.34 7.69 -10.93
N GLN A 248 11.06 7.67 -10.57
CA GLN A 248 10.37 6.60 -9.83
C GLN A 248 10.36 5.24 -10.57
N CYS A 249 10.47 5.24 -11.89
CA CYS A 249 10.60 4.04 -12.71
C CYS A 249 12.05 3.74 -13.14
N ALA A 250 13.06 4.47 -12.64
CA ALA A 250 14.46 4.26 -12.98
C ALA A 250 15.05 3.04 -12.23
N VAL A 251 14.58 1.84 -12.56
CA VAL A 251 14.88 0.58 -11.86
C VAL A 251 15.83 -0.35 -12.63
N ASP A 252 16.29 0.05 -13.82
CA ASP A 252 17.05 -0.83 -14.73
C ASP A 252 18.36 -1.38 -14.15
N SER A 253 18.94 -0.69 -13.17
CA SER A 253 20.17 -1.10 -12.48
C SER A 253 19.94 -1.98 -11.26
N TRP A 254 18.67 -2.23 -10.88
CA TRP A 254 18.33 -2.93 -9.66
C TRP A 254 18.37 -4.44 -9.86
N SER A 255 19.11 -5.13 -9.00
CA SER A 255 19.26 -6.59 -9.03
C SER A 255 19.54 -7.15 -7.62
N GLY A 256 19.30 -8.45 -7.44
CA GLY A 256 19.52 -9.14 -6.17
C GLY A 256 18.53 -8.80 -5.06
N ILE A 257 17.40 -8.17 -5.41
CA ILE A 257 16.31 -7.87 -4.46
C ILE A 257 15.60 -9.17 -4.05
N ARG A 258 15.27 -9.31 -2.77
CA ARG A 258 14.59 -10.49 -2.20
C ARG A 258 13.40 -10.06 -1.36
N THR A 259 12.34 -10.85 -1.41
CA THR A 259 11.15 -10.79 -0.53
C THR A 259 11.29 -11.73 0.64
#